data_AF-A0A528HVI1-F1
#
_entry.id   AF-A0A528HVI1-F1
#
_cell.length_a   1.000
_cell.length_b   1.000
_cell.length_c   1.000
_cell.angle_alpha   90.00
_cell.angle_beta   90.00
_cell.angle_gamma   90.00
#
_symmetry.space_group_name_H-M   'P 1'
#
loop_
_entity.id
_entity.type
_entity.pdbx_description
1 polymer ?
#
loop_
_entity_poly.entity_id
_entity_poly.type
_entity_poly.pdbx_seq_one_letter_code
_entity_poly.pdbx_strand_id
1 'polypeptide(L)'
;MPVEAEKGEEAPFRLLVRAFFRSPAAVAGFVLLAAIIGLALFAPLITPQNPYDLNQLDIMDSRLPPGSQSMTGMIFWLGTDDQGRDMLSGIIYGLRISLGVGVSSALFAALFGASLGLLA
;
A
#
# COMPACT_ATOMS: atom_id res chain seq x y z
N MET A 1 -27.43 37.85 -34.61
CA MET A 1 -26.15 37.12 -34.51
C MET A 1 -26.02 36.68 -33.07
N PRO A 2 -26.08 35.37 -32.76
CA PRO A 2 -25.83 34.92 -31.40
C PRO A 2 -24.33 35.07 -31.12
N VAL A 3 -24.02 35.61 -29.95
CA VAL A 3 -22.66 35.76 -29.45
C VAL A 3 -22.14 34.36 -29.14
N GLU A 4 -21.16 33.89 -29.93
CA GLU A 4 -20.41 32.68 -29.63
C GLU A 4 -19.77 32.87 -28.25
N ALA A 5 -20.28 32.16 -27.24
CA ALA A 5 -19.75 32.23 -25.89
C ALA A 5 -18.31 31.71 -25.90
N GLU A 6 -17.35 32.56 -25.52
CA GLU A 6 -15.98 32.11 -25.23
C GLU A 6 -16.05 30.97 -24.22
N LYS A 7 -15.63 29.77 -24.64
CA LYS A 7 -15.33 28.68 -23.72
C LYS A 7 -14.18 29.16 -22.83
N GLY A 8 -14.53 29.64 -21.65
CA GLY A 8 -13.56 30.05 -20.63
C GLY A 8 -12.50 28.95 -20.47
N GLU A 9 -11.23 29.33 -20.58
CA GLU A 9 -10.10 28.43 -20.46
C GLU A 9 -10.23 27.61 -19.17
N GLU A 10 -10.50 26.31 -19.28
CA GLU A 10 -10.55 25.44 -18.12
C GLU A 10 -9.17 25.45 -17.45
N ALA A 11 -9.12 25.73 -16.14
CA ALA A 11 -7.86 25.75 -15.39
C ALA A 11 -7.02 24.48 -15.69
N PRO A 12 -5.69 24.57 -15.92
CA PRO A 12 -4.86 23.44 -16.34
C PRO A 12 -5.01 22.19 -15.45
N PHE A 13 -5.24 22.41 -14.16
CA PHE A 13 -5.50 21.35 -13.18
C PHE A 13 -6.80 20.58 -13.45
N ARG A 14 -7.87 21.26 -13.85
CA ARG A 14 -9.16 20.61 -14.17
C ARG A 14 -9.06 19.73 -15.41
N LEU A 15 -8.29 20.18 -16.42
CA LEU A 15 -8.00 19.40 -17.62
C LEU A 15 -7.21 18.13 -17.27
N LEU A 16 -6.19 18.24 -16.40
CA LEU A 16 -5.38 17.11 -15.94
C LEU A 16 -6.22 16.07 -15.19
N VAL A 17 -7.03 16.51 -14.21
CA VAL A 17 -7.91 15.62 -13.43
C VAL A 17 -8.93 14.93 -14.33
N ARG A 18 -9.55 15.67 -15.26
CA ARG A 18 -10.49 15.10 -16.22
C ARG A 18 -9.83 14.10 -17.16
N ALA A 19 -8.62 14.37 -17.63
CA ALA A 19 -7.86 13.45 -18.47
C ALA A 19 -7.48 12.17 -17.70
N PHE A 20 -7.10 12.30 -16.43
CA PHE A 20 -6.81 11.18 -15.55
C PHE A 20 -8.00 10.24 -15.40
N PHE A 21 -9.18 10.76 -15.03
CA PHE A 21 -10.39 9.94 -14.85
C PHE A 21 -10.99 9.40 -16.15
N ARG A 22 -10.58 9.92 -17.33
CA ARG A 22 -10.95 9.35 -18.63
C ARG A 22 -10.07 8.17 -19.03
N SER A 23 -8.88 8.01 -18.43
CA SER A 23 -7.99 6.89 -18.70
C SER A 23 -8.31 5.72 -17.76
N PRO A 24 -8.87 4.60 -18.25
CA PRO A 24 -9.19 3.46 -17.40
C PRO A 24 -7.93 2.87 -16.75
N ALA A 25 -6.78 2.93 -17.42
CA ALA A 25 -5.51 2.48 -16.85
C ALA A 25 -5.04 3.35 -15.68
N ALA A 26 -5.18 4.67 -15.79
CA ALA A 26 -4.83 5.60 -14.72
C ALA A 26 -5.72 5.39 -13.48
N VAL A 27 -7.03 5.23 -13.71
CA VAL A 27 -8.00 4.94 -12.64
C VAL A 27 -7.72 3.59 -12.00
N ALA A 28 -7.49 2.53 -12.79
CA ALA A 28 -7.19 1.21 -12.26
C ALA A 28 -5.91 1.21 -11.39
N GLY A 29 -4.85 1.88 -11.87
CA GLY A 29 -3.61 2.04 -11.11
C GLY A 29 -3.82 2.81 -9.79
N PHE A 30 -4.60 3.89 -9.83
CA PHE A 30 -4.94 4.66 -8.64
C PHE A 30 -5.75 3.84 -7.63
N VAL A 31 -6.76 3.11 -8.07
CA VAL A 31 -7.59 2.25 -7.20
C VAL A 31 -6.73 1.16 -6.55
N LEU A 32 -5.86 0.50 -7.33
CA LEU A 32 -4.95 -0.51 -6.81
C LEU A 32 -3.99 0.08 -5.76
N LEU A 33 -3.39 1.23 -6.06
CA LEU A 33 -2.50 1.93 -5.13
C LEU A 33 -3.23 2.32 -3.85
N ALA A 34 -4.43 2.90 -3.96
CA ALA A 34 -5.26 3.27 -2.83
C ALA A 34 -5.64 2.05 -1.98
N ALA A 35 -5.94 0.91 -2.60
CA ALA A 35 -6.20 -0.34 -1.89
C ALA A 35 -4.97 -0.85 -1.14
N ILE A 36 -3.79 -0.84 -1.77
CA ILE A 36 -2.52 -1.25 -1.13
C ILE A 36 -2.19 -0.35 0.07
N ILE A 37 -2.34 0.98 -0.09
CA ILE A 37 -2.14 1.94 1.01
C ILE A 37 -3.16 1.69 2.13
N GLY A 38 -4.43 1.44 1.78
CA GLY A 38 -5.47 1.09 2.74
C GLY A 38 -5.12 -0.16 3.54
N LEU A 39 -4.75 -1.25 2.87
CA LEU A 39 -4.32 -2.50 3.51
C LEU A 39 -3.15 -2.26 4.47
N ALA A 40 -2.16 -1.48 4.05
CA ALA A 40 -1.02 -1.15 4.90
C ALA A 40 -1.46 -0.33 6.13
N LEU A 41 -2.21 0.76 5.97
CA LEU A 41 -2.60 1.62 7.08
C LEU A 41 -3.45 0.86 8.11
N PHE A 42 -4.44 0.10 7.62
CA PHE A 42 -5.37 -0.66 8.43
C PHE A 42 -4.87 -2.05 8.84
N ALA A 43 -3.62 -2.42 8.54
CA ALA A 43 -3.04 -3.73 8.89
C ALA A 43 -3.35 -4.18 10.33
N PRO A 44 -3.11 -3.36 11.38
CA PRO A 44 -3.35 -3.78 12.77
C PRO A 44 -4.81 -4.07 13.13
N LEU A 45 -5.75 -3.63 12.28
CA LEU A 45 -7.19 -3.81 12.49
C LEU A 45 -7.77 -4.96 11.66
N ILE A 46 -7.12 -5.32 10.55
CA ILE A 46 -7.67 -6.31 9.59
C ILE A 46 -6.97 -7.66 9.67
N THR A 47 -5.74 -7.73 10.19
CA THR A 47 -4.96 -8.97 10.20
C THR A 47 -5.22 -9.79 11.47
N PRO A 48 -5.26 -11.13 11.38
CA PRO A 48 -5.48 -12.01 12.53
C PRO A 48 -4.41 -11.94 13.61
N GLN A 49 -3.16 -11.67 13.22
CA GLN A 49 -2.00 -11.67 14.12
C GLN A 49 -1.16 -10.42 13.85
N ASN A 50 -0.46 -9.92 14.87
CA ASN A 50 0.63 -8.97 14.68
C ASN A 50 1.95 -9.75 14.55
N PRO A 51 2.59 -9.80 13.37
CA PRO A 51 3.80 -10.61 13.14
C PRO A 51 5.04 -10.08 13.88
N TYR A 52 4.95 -8.90 14.50
CA TYR A 52 6.02 -8.30 15.30
C TYR A 52 5.79 -8.44 16.82
N ASP A 53 4.65 -8.99 17.25
CA ASP A 53 4.40 -9.31 18.66
C ASP A 53 4.74 -10.77 18.92
N LEU A 54 5.93 -10.99 19.50
CA LEU A 54 6.45 -12.33 19.76
C LEU A 54 5.57 -13.16 20.72
N ASN A 55 4.75 -12.51 21.55
CA ASN A 55 3.86 -13.22 22.48
C ASN A 55 2.68 -13.90 21.77
N GLN A 56 2.41 -13.51 20.52
CA GLN A 56 1.34 -14.10 19.70
C GLN A 56 1.84 -15.27 18.86
N LEU A 57 3.15 -15.53 18.84
CA LEU A 57 3.76 -16.54 17.97
C LEU A 57 3.94 -17.86 18.73
N ASP A 58 3.61 -18.96 18.09
CA ASP A 58 3.84 -20.30 18.62
C ASP A 58 4.69 -21.12 17.64
N ILE A 59 5.85 -21.57 18.10
CA ILE A 59 6.78 -22.39 17.31
C ILE A 59 6.17 -23.77 16.98
N MET A 60 5.17 -24.22 17.75
CA MET A 60 4.46 -25.46 17.43
C MET A 60 3.60 -25.32 16.16
N ASP A 61 3.22 -24.10 15.82
CA ASP A 61 2.51 -23.76 14.58
C ASP A 61 3.49 -23.44 13.43
N SER A 62 4.78 -23.80 13.52
CA SER A 62 5.77 -23.53 12.46
C SER A 62 5.53 -24.36 11.18
N ARG A 63 5.69 -23.71 10.02
CA ARG A 63 5.65 -24.30 8.68
C ARG A 63 4.37 -25.05 8.35
N LEU A 64 3.25 -24.59 8.88
CA LEU A 64 1.95 -25.15 8.57
C LEU A 64 1.53 -24.77 7.12
N PRO A 65 0.89 -25.69 6.39
CA PRO A 65 0.41 -25.41 5.05
C PRO A 65 -0.76 -24.40 5.06
N PRO A 66 -1.08 -23.77 3.92
CA PRO A 66 -2.25 -22.90 3.79
C PRO A 66 -3.57 -23.56 4.22
N GLY A 67 -4.41 -22.83 4.95
CA GLY A 67 -5.70 -23.28 5.46
C GLY A 67 -5.66 -24.11 6.74
N SER A 68 -4.47 -24.27 7.34
CA SER A 68 -4.28 -24.93 8.64
C SER A 68 -4.88 -24.11 9.79
N GLN A 69 -5.26 -24.81 10.85
CA GLN A 69 -5.73 -24.20 12.10
C GLN A 69 -4.61 -24.22 13.13
N SER A 70 -4.37 -23.07 13.76
CA SER A 70 -3.52 -22.92 14.95
C SER A 70 -4.06 -23.75 16.12
N MET A 71 -3.17 -24.09 17.05
CA MET A 71 -3.55 -24.60 18.38
C MET A 71 -4.58 -23.72 19.12
N THR A 72 -4.63 -22.42 18.81
CA THR A 72 -5.59 -21.46 19.39
C THR A 72 -6.92 -21.34 18.63
N GLY A 73 -7.08 -22.09 17.53
CA GLY A 73 -8.28 -22.09 16.67
C GLY A 73 -8.30 -21.02 15.56
N MET A 74 -7.24 -20.20 15.43
CA MET A 74 -7.07 -19.28 14.30
C MET A 74 -6.81 -20.05 12.99
N ILE A 75 -7.35 -19.60 11.86
CA ILE A 75 -7.04 -20.16 10.53
C ILE A 75 -5.89 -19.38 9.88
N PHE A 76 -4.81 -20.08 9.52
CA PHE A 76 -3.71 -19.54 8.74
C PHE A 76 -3.99 -19.67 7.24
N TRP A 77 -4.62 -18.66 6.65
CA TRP A 77 -5.05 -18.68 5.25
C TRP A 77 -3.93 -18.96 4.25
N LEU A 78 -2.74 -18.41 4.50
CA LEU A 78 -1.55 -18.59 3.66
C LEU A 78 -0.51 -19.50 4.33
N GLY A 79 -0.86 -20.13 5.45
CA GLY A 79 0.05 -20.92 6.27
C GLY A 79 0.96 -20.07 7.14
N THR A 80 1.97 -20.70 7.71
CA THR A 80 2.91 -20.07 8.64
C THR A 80 4.36 -20.21 8.19
N ASP A 81 5.21 -19.34 8.72
CA ASP A 81 6.66 -19.44 8.53
C ASP A 81 7.36 -20.33 9.57
N ASP A 82 8.69 -20.24 9.64
CA ASP A 82 9.51 -21.04 10.54
C ASP A 82 9.33 -20.70 12.04
N GLN A 83 8.69 -19.58 12.35
CA GLN A 83 8.42 -19.12 13.71
C GLN A 83 6.93 -19.22 14.08
N GLY A 84 6.10 -19.79 13.21
CA GLY A 84 4.65 -19.87 13.42
C GLY A 84 3.91 -18.54 13.19
N ARG A 85 4.50 -17.62 12.42
CA ARG A 85 3.84 -16.36 12.04
C ARG A 85 2.87 -16.58 10.91
N ASP A 86 1.68 -16.00 11.01
CA ASP A 86 0.70 -15.96 9.92
C ASP A 86 1.27 -15.20 8.71
N MET A 87 1.43 -15.90 7.59
CA MET A 87 2.01 -15.33 6.37
C MET A 87 1.16 -14.21 5.78
N LEU A 88 -0.18 -14.29 5.89
CA LEU A 88 -1.08 -13.23 5.41
C LEU A 88 -0.86 -11.93 6.18
N SER A 89 -0.86 -12.01 7.51
CA SER A 89 -0.52 -10.90 8.40
C SER A 89 0.86 -10.34 8.09
N GLY A 90 1.86 -11.22 7.90
CA GLY A 90 3.22 -10.86 7.53
C GLY A 90 3.30 -10.05 6.23
N ILE A 91 2.57 -10.46 5.19
CA ILE A 91 2.53 -9.74 3.91
C ILE A 91 1.89 -8.36 4.07
N ILE A 92 0.72 -8.27 4.73
CA ILE A 92 -0.01 -7.01 4.88
C ILE A 92 0.79 -6.02 5.75
N TYR A 93 1.40 -6.47 6.84
CA TYR A 93 2.30 -5.63 7.63
C TYR A 93 3.58 -5.27 6.86
N GLY A 94 4.10 -6.17 6.03
CA GLY A 94 5.22 -5.92 5.14
C GLY A 94 4.95 -4.76 4.17
N LEU A 95 3.72 -4.59 3.69
CA LEU A 95 3.33 -3.43 2.86
C LEU A 95 3.59 -2.10 3.58
N ARG A 96 3.37 -2.01 4.90
CA ARG A 96 3.65 -0.78 5.68
C ARG A 96 5.12 -0.41 5.61
N ILE A 97 5.99 -1.39 5.83
CA ILE A 97 7.44 -1.17 5.82
C ILE A 97 7.88 -0.79 4.40
N SER A 98 7.46 -1.54 3.38
CA SER A 98 7.82 -1.29 1.99
C SER A 98 7.38 0.11 1.52
N LEU A 99 6.16 0.53 1.84
CA LEU A 99 5.67 1.88 1.54
C LEU A 99 6.46 2.95 2.30
N GLY A 100 6.73 2.74 3.58
CA GLY A 100 7.53 3.67 4.39
C GLY A 100 8.94 3.88 3.82
N VAL A 101 9.61 2.79 3.45
CA VAL A 101 10.94 2.85 2.80
C VAL A 101 10.87 3.52 1.44
N GLY A 102 9.88 3.18 0.60
CA GLY A 102 9.72 3.77 -0.73
C GLY A 102 9.49 5.29 -0.69
N VAL A 103 8.58 5.75 0.17
CA VAL A 103 8.30 7.19 0.36
C VAL A 103 9.53 7.91 0.91
N SER A 104 10.18 7.34 1.93
CA SER A 104 11.37 7.95 2.53
C SER A 104 12.49 8.09 1.50
N SER A 105 12.75 7.04 0.72
CA SER A 105 13.77 7.05 -0.35
C SER A 105 13.49 8.13 -1.40
N ALA A 106 12.24 8.23 -1.86
CA ALA A 106 11.84 9.26 -2.83
C ALA A 106 12.02 10.68 -2.28
N LEU A 107 11.67 10.90 -1.00
CA LEU A 107 11.88 12.20 -0.33
C LEU A 107 13.36 12.54 -0.24
N PHE A 108 14.20 11.60 0.17
CA PHE A 108 15.66 11.82 0.19
C PHE A 108 16.19 12.15 -1.20
N ALA A 109 15.82 11.37 -2.22
CA ALA A 109 16.24 11.60 -3.60
C ALA A 109 15.82 13.00 -4.09
N ALA A 110 14.59 13.43 -3.80
CA ALA A 110 14.09 14.76 -4.16
C ALA A 110 14.85 15.87 -3.43
N LEU A 111 15.12 15.72 -2.13
CA LEU A 111 15.87 16.71 -1.34
C LEU A 111 17.32 16.86 -1.83
N PHE A 112 18.03 15.75 -2.03
CA PHE A 112 19.40 15.77 -2.53
C PHE A 112 19.47 16.29 -3.97
N GLY A 113 18.58 15.81 -4.84
CA GLY A 113 18.50 16.25 -6.23
C GLY A 113 18.21 17.75 -6.35
N ALA A 114 17.23 18.26 -5.58
CA ALA A 114 16.90 19.68 -5.58
C ALA A 114 18.05 20.53 -5.02
N SER A 115 18.69 20.10 -3.93
CA SER A 115 19.81 20.82 -3.32
C SER A 115 21.00 20.94 -4.28
N LEU A 116 21.38 19.84 -4.93
CA LEU A 116 22.44 19.86 -5.95
C LEU A 116 22.05 20.69 -7.17
N GLY A 117 20.79 20.61 -7.61
CA GLY A 117 20.29 21.41 -8.73
C GLY A 117 20.29 22.92 -8.46
N LEU A 118 20.11 23.33 -7.20
CA LEU A 118 20.21 24.75 -6.81
C LEU A 118 21.66 25.24 -6.67
N LEU A 119 22.63 24.33 -6.48
CA LEU A 119 24.04 24.66 -6.33
C LEU A 119 24.82 24.71 -7.66
N ALA A 120 24.29 24.11 -8.73
CA ALA A 120 24.89 24.06 -10.07
C ALA A 120 24.70 25.38 -10.85
#